data_AF-A0A519W6B7-F1
#
_entry.id   AF-A0A519W6B7-F1
#
_cell.length_a   1.000
_cell.length_b   1.000
_cell.length_c   1.000
_cell.angle_alpha   90.00
_cell.angle_beta   90.00
_cell.angle_gamma   90.00
#
_symmetry.space_group_name_H-M   'P 1'
#
loop_
_entity.id
_entity.type
_entity.pdbx_description
1 polymer ?
#
loop_
_entity_poly.entity_id
_entity_poly.type
_entity_poly.pdbx_seq_one_letter_code
_entity_poly.pdbx_strand_id
1 'polypeptide(L)'
;TKLNQVKMELLGKASADARARAETIAKNAGSSLGELKKATMGIFQITGKNSNEDYSYGGAFNTSNKFKTGSITIKMEFKAD
;
A
#
# COMPACT_ATOMS: atom_id res chain seq x y z
N THR A 1 2.91 -3.02 20.41
CA THR A 1 1.64 -2.43 19.90
C THR A 1 1.24 -3.13 18.60
N LYS A 2 0.02 -3.65 18.50
CA LYS A 2 -0.48 -4.47 17.36
C LYS A 2 -0.34 -3.79 15.97
N LEU A 3 -0.26 -2.46 15.94
CA LEU A 3 -0.14 -1.67 14.71
C LEU A 3 1.17 -1.90 13.95
N ASN A 4 2.30 -2.05 14.64
CA ASN A 4 3.60 -2.31 13.99
C ASN A 4 3.64 -3.66 13.28
N GLN A 5 3.00 -4.67 13.87
CA GLN A 5 2.90 -6.00 13.27
C GLN A 5 2.05 -5.97 12.00
N VAL A 6 0.89 -5.30 12.04
CA VAL A 6 0.02 -5.12 10.87
C VAL A 6 0.73 -4.34 9.76
N LYS A 7 1.55 -3.34 10.11
CA LYS A 7 2.36 -2.57 9.14
C LYS A 7 3.38 -3.46 8.42
N MET A 8 4.11 -4.29 9.15
CA MET A 8 5.10 -5.21 8.57
C MET A 8 4.43 -6.25 7.66
N GLU A 9 3.29 -6.79 8.08
CA GLU A 9 2.53 -7.75 7.28
C GLU A 9 1.99 -7.12 5.98
N LEU A 10 1.42 -5.91 6.07
CA LEU A 10 0.97 -5.15 4.91
C LEU A 10 2.11 -4.82 3.95
N LEU A 11 3.28 -4.44 4.48
CA LEU A 11 4.46 -4.15 3.67
C LEU A 11 4.91 -5.41 2.92
N GLY A 12 4.96 -6.57 3.58
CA GLY A 12 5.31 -7.84 2.95
C GLY A 12 4.33 -8.23 1.83
N LYS A 13 3.02 -8.14 2.11
CA LYS A 13 1.97 -8.43 1.11
C LYS A 13 2.03 -7.49 -0.09
N ALA A 14 2.15 -6.19 0.13
CA ALA A 14 2.23 -5.20 -0.94
C ALA A 14 3.52 -5.32 -1.75
N SER A 15 4.63 -5.72 -1.12
CA SER A 15 5.90 -5.99 -1.80
C SER A 15 5.83 -7.23 -2.69
N ALA A 16 5.23 -8.31 -2.20
CA ALA A 16 5.03 -9.53 -2.97
C ALA A 16 4.12 -9.30 -4.19
N ASP A 17 3.02 -8.56 -4.00
CA ASP A 17 2.10 -8.17 -5.07
C ASP A 17 2.81 -7.31 -6.14
N ALA A 18 3.61 -6.31 -5.71
CA ALA A 18 4.38 -5.48 -6.63
C ALA A 18 5.39 -6.31 -7.46
N ARG A 19 6.08 -7.27 -6.84
CA ARG A 19 7.00 -8.17 -7.55
C ARG A 19 6.26 -9.05 -8.56
N ALA A 20 5.15 -9.67 -8.16
CA ALA A 20 4.37 -10.55 -9.05
C ALA A 20 3.85 -9.79 -10.29
N ARG A 21 3.41 -8.53 -10.11
CA ARG A 21 3.05 -7.65 -11.23
C ARG A 21 4.24 -7.35 -12.13
N ALA A 22 5.38 -6.98 -11.56
CA ALA A 22 6.59 -6.68 -12.33
C ALA A 22 7.08 -7.90 -13.12
N GLU A 23 7.01 -9.10 -12.54
CA GLU A 23 7.36 -10.36 -13.20
C GLU A 23 6.42 -10.68 -14.36
N THR A 24 5.11 -10.49 -14.16
CA THR A 24 4.11 -10.65 -15.22
C THR A 24 4.38 -9.68 -16.37
N ILE A 25 4.70 -8.42 -16.07
CA ILE A 25 5.02 -7.41 -17.09
C ILE A 25 6.28 -7.79 -17.85
N ALA A 26 7.37 -8.15 -17.15
CA ALA A 26 8.62 -8.55 -17.78
C ALA A 26 8.42 -9.75 -18.71
N LYS A 27 7.75 -10.81 -18.22
CA LYS A 27 7.46 -12.01 -19.00
C LYS A 27 6.65 -11.72 -20.27
N ASN A 28 5.62 -10.88 -20.18
CA ASN A 28 4.82 -10.49 -21.34
C ASN A 28 5.59 -9.57 -22.30
N ALA A 29 6.57 -8.82 -21.80
CA ALA A 29 7.46 -7.99 -22.62
C ALA A 29 8.63 -8.78 -23.24
N GLY A 30 8.75 -10.08 -22.99
CA GLY A 30 9.84 -10.92 -23.50
C GLY A 30 11.18 -10.73 -22.78
N SER A 31 11.17 -10.13 -21.58
CA SER A 31 12.34 -9.90 -20.73
C SER A 31 12.17 -10.64 -19.39
N SER A 32 13.25 -10.77 -18.61
CA SER A 32 13.18 -11.35 -17.27
C SER A 32 13.22 -10.27 -16.19
N LEU A 33 12.52 -10.52 -15.08
CA LEU A 33 12.61 -9.62 -13.92
C LEU A 33 13.95 -9.84 -13.22
N GLY A 34 14.83 -8.85 -13.28
CA GLY A 34 16.13 -8.85 -12.62
C GLY A 34 16.08 -8.36 -11.17
N GLU A 35 17.24 -7.94 -10.67
CA GLU A 35 17.42 -7.51 -9.28
C GLU A 35 16.65 -6.21 -8.96
N LEU A 36 16.20 -6.10 -7.71
CA LEU A 36 15.60 -4.88 -7.18
C LEU A 36 16.67 -3.77 -7.11
N LYS A 37 16.51 -2.70 -7.89
CA LYS A 37 17.42 -1.55 -7.86
C LYS A 37 17.04 -0.56 -6.76
N LYS A 38 15.74 -0.31 -6.58
CA LYS A 38 15.25 0.65 -5.61
C LYS A 38 13.87 0.26 -5.12
N ALA A 39 13.66 0.38 -3.81
CA ALA A 39 12.33 0.32 -3.21
C ALA A 39 12.11 1.57 -2.38
N THR A 40 11.02 2.27 -2.65
CA THR A 40 10.60 3.46 -1.91
C THR A 40 9.22 3.20 -1.33
N MET A 41 9.13 3.24 -0.01
CA MET A 41 7.85 3.19 0.70
C MET A 41 7.29 4.61 0.77
N GLY A 42 6.06 4.79 0.29
CA GLY A 42 5.32 6.03 0.40
C GLY A 42 4.70 6.23 1.80
N ILE A 43 3.79 7.19 1.88
CA ILE A 43 3.11 7.54 3.12
C ILE A 43 2.10 6.44 3.49
N PHE A 44 2.12 5.99 4.75
CA PHE A 44 1.11 5.09 5.29
C PHE A 44 -0.12 5.90 5.70
N GLN A 45 -1.19 5.83 4.92
CA GLN A 45 -2.42 6.56 5.17
C GLN A 45 -3.40 5.66 5.93
N ILE A 46 -3.95 6.16 7.03
CA ILE A 46 -5.02 5.48 7.77
C ILE A 46 -6.28 6.34 7.65
N THR A 47 -7.22 5.93 6.81
CA THR A 47 -8.50 6.62 6.62
C THR A 47 -9.60 5.88 7.36
N GLY A 48 -10.56 6.60 7.94
CA GLY A 48 -11.76 5.96 8.51
C GLY A 48 -12.57 5.26 7.41
N LYS A 49 -13.02 4.02 7.64
CA LYS A 49 -13.91 3.33 6.70
C LYS A 49 -15.30 3.99 6.84
N ASN A 50 -15.84 4.53 5.74
CA ASN A 50 -17.05 5.40 5.70
C ASN A 50 -16.88 6.83 6.21
N SER A 51 -15.89 7.58 5.71
CA SER A 51 -15.97 9.06 5.73
C SER A 51 -16.87 9.54 4.59
N ASN A 52 -18.16 9.22 4.68
CA ASN A 52 -19.20 9.85 3.88
C ASN A 52 -19.85 10.98 4.70
N GLU A 53 -19.06 11.66 5.53
CA GLU A 53 -19.52 12.87 6.21
C GLU A 53 -19.48 13.99 5.19
N ASP A 54 -20.63 14.17 4.54
CA ASP A 54 -21.09 15.44 4.03
C ASP A 54 -20.61 16.55 4.96
N TYR A 55 -19.91 17.53 4.38
CA TYR A 55 -19.34 18.68 5.07
C TYR A 55 -20.45 19.48 5.76
N SER A 56 -20.81 19.11 6.99
CA SER A 56 -21.71 19.90 7.83
C SER A 56 -20.88 20.70 8.85
N TYR A 57 -20.99 22.01 8.71
CA TYR A 57 -20.40 23.07 9.53
C TYR A 57 -20.72 22.83 11.03
N GLY A 58 -19.88 22.07 11.74
CA GLY A 58 -20.17 21.74 13.14
C GLY A 58 -19.21 20.80 13.86
N GLY A 59 -18.08 20.40 13.27
CA GLY A 59 -17.07 19.58 13.95
C GLY A 59 -17.56 18.17 14.28
N ALA A 60 -17.44 17.25 13.32
CA ALA A 60 -17.73 15.84 13.58
C ALA A 60 -16.61 15.21 14.44
N PHE A 61 -16.83 15.16 15.75
CA PHE A 61 -16.02 14.37 16.69
C PHE A 61 -16.38 12.88 16.54
N ASN A 62 -15.97 12.30 15.41
CA ASN A 62 -16.36 10.94 15.04
C ASN A 62 -15.53 9.92 15.83
N THR A 63 -16.03 9.54 17.01
CA THR A 63 -15.43 8.55 17.93
C THR A 63 -15.86 7.10 17.59
N SER A 64 -16.61 6.91 16.50
CA SER A 64 -17.41 5.70 16.26
C SER A 64 -16.83 4.72 15.23
N ASN A 65 -15.88 5.14 14.39
CA ASN A 65 -15.33 4.27 13.34
C ASN A 65 -14.25 3.31 13.89
N LYS A 66 -14.70 2.16 14.42
CA LYS A 66 -13.84 1.03 14.86
C LYS A 66 -13.03 0.41 13.72
N PHE A 67 -13.44 0.58 12.47
CA PHE A 67 -12.75 0.06 11.30
C PHE A 67 -12.03 1.19 10.56
N LYS A 68 -10.70 1.05 10.42
CA LYS A 68 -9.85 1.98 9.67
C LYS A 68 -9.26 1.23 8.47
N THR A 69 -9.26 1.88 7.32
CA THR A 69 -8.60 1.38 6.10
C THR A 69 -7.19 1.96 6.06
N GLY A 70 -6.19 1.09 6.13
CA GLY A 70 -4.80 1.45 5.93
C GLY A 70 -4.42 1.28 4.47
N SER A 71 -4.01 2.36 3.81
CA SER A 71 -3.46 2.34 2.46
C SER A 71 -1.95 2.58 2.52
N ILE A 72 -1.18 1.71 1.86
CA ILE A 72 0.26 1.85 1.70
C ILE A 72 0.61 1.85 0.22
N THR A 73 1.32 2.88 -0.22
CA THR A 73 1.85 2.92 -1.59
C THR A 73 3.32 2.57 -1.55
N ILE A 74 3.73 1.61 -2.39
CA ILE A 74 5.13 1.21 -2.53
C ILE A 74 5.51 1.37 -4.00
N LYS A 75 6.67 1.98 -4.25
CA LYS A 75 7.28 2.03 -5.57
C LYS A 75 8.52 1.14 -5.56
N MET A 76 8.60 0.23 -6.51
CA MET A 76 9.74 -0.66 -6.69
C MET A 76 10.24 -0.54 -8.13
N GLU A 77 11.54 -0.41 -8.27
CA GLU A 77 12.24 -0.37 -9.56
C GLU A 77 13.12 -1.60 -9.65
N PHE A 78 12.84 -2.43 -10.64
CA PHE A 78 13.60 -3.64 -10.94
C PHE A 78 14.45 -3.43 -12.19
N LYS A 79 15.59 -4.10 -12.26
CA LYS A 79 16.34 -4.22 -13.49
C LYS A 79 15.58 -5.14 -14.44
N ALA A 80 15.46 -4.77 -15.71
CA ALA A 80 15.08 -5.71 -16.76
C ALA A 80 16.34 -6.43 -17.24
N ASP A 81 16.27 -7.76 -17.35
CA ASP A 81 17.32 -8.58 -17.94
C ASP A 81 16.94 -8.99 -19.37
#